data_AF-A0A972J4S1-F1
#
_entry.id   AF-A0A972J4S1-F1
#
_cell.length_a   1.000
_cell.length_b   1.000
_cell.length_c   1.000
_cell.angle_alpha   90.00
_cell.angle_beta   90.00
_cell.angle_gamma   90.00
#
_symmetry.space_group_name_H-M   'P 1'
#
loop_
_entity.id
_entity.type
_entity.pdbx_description
1 polymer ?
#
loop_
_entity_poly.entity_id
_entity_poly.type
_entity_poly.pdbx_seq_one_letter_code
_entity_poly.pdbx_strand_id
1 'polypeptide(L)'
;LTPNLGVVSYKDFRSFVVADIPGLIEGAHRGAGLGHRFLKHVERTRLLVHILDFSHVPERDPVREYHALNRELLLFDEQLAEKPQVVVVNKIALPEVRDALLELTPVFAGLGVTLFPVSAATGEGIPDLLDEIAGRLWGPASP
;
A
#
# COMPACT_ATOMS: atom_id res chain seq x y z
N LEU A 1 17.16 -5.53 11.10
CA LEU A 1 16.03 -4.59 11.09
C LEU A 1 14.82 -5.34 11.64
N THR A 2 14.23 -4.83 12.72
CA THR A 2 12.97 -5.36 13.25
C THR A 2 11.85 -4.54 12.61
N PRO A 3 10.86 -5.15 11.95
CA PRO A 3 9.74 -4.40 11.39
C PRO A 3 8.98 -3.67 12.51
N ASN A 4 8.50 -2.46 12.22
CA ASN A 4 7.58 -1.77 13.12
C ASN A 4 6.21 -2.42 12.98
N LEU A 5 5.75 -3.08 14.05
CA LEU A 5 4.41 -3.68 14.10
C LEU A 5 3.45 -2.75 14.84
N GLY A 6 2.27 -2.56 14.26
CA GLY A 6 1.14 -1.90 14.88
C GLY A 6 -0.05 -2.85 14.98
N VAL A 7 -0.76 -2.81 16.11
CA VAL A 7 -2.06 -3.47 16.23
C VAL A 7 -3.13 -2.44 15.93
N VAL A 8 -3.97 -2.73 14.93
CA VAL A 8 -5.10 -1.89 14.56
C VAL A 8 -6.35 -2.52 15.14
N SER A 9 -6.98 -1.81 16.08
CA SER A 9 -8.30 -2.15 16.59
C SER A 9 -9.36 -1.77 15.56
N TYR A 10 -10.26 -2.70 15.29
CA TYR A 10 -11.37 -2.53 14.38
C TYR A 10 -12.68 -2.93 15.08
N LYS A 11 -13.81 -2.56 14.48
CA LYS A 11 -15.17 -2.82 14.96
C LYS A 11 -15.35 -4.27 15.49
N ASP A 12 -16.25 -4.43 16.45
CA ASP A 12 -16.62 -5.73 17.03
C ASP A 12 -15.46 -6.47 17.73
N PHE A 13 -14.56 -5.73 18.41
CA PHE A 13 -13.37 -6.28 19.08
C PHE A 13 -12.40 -7.03 18.16
N ARG A 14 -12.54 -6.88 16.84
CA ARG A 14 -11.59 -7.43 15.88
C ARG A 14 -10.34 -6.58 15.83
N SER A 15 -9.21 -7.20 15.51
CA SER A 15 -7.97 -6.49 15.28
C SER A 15 -7.14 -7.20 14.23
N PHE A 16 -6.29 -6.43 13.57
CA PHE A 16 -5.28 -6.97 12.67
C PHE A 16 -3.94 -6.28 12.93
N VAL A 17 -2.88 -6.95 12.50
CA VAL A 17 -1.52 -6.44 12.65
C VAL A 17 -1.08 -5.84 11.33
N VAL A 18 -0.63 -4.59 11.38
CA VAL A 18 0.10 -3.96 10.28
C VAL A 18 1.58 -4.02 10.60
N ALA A 19 2.39 -4.28 9.58
CA ALA A 19 3.83 -4.22 9.69
C ALA A 19 4.34 -3.35 8.54
N ASP A 20 5.20 -2.40 8.87
CA ASP A 20 5.93 -1.67 7.84
C ASP A 20 6.96 -2.59 7.18
N ILE A 21 7.08 -2.50 5.85
CA ILE A 21 8.05 -3.27 5.07
C ILE A 21 9.25 -2.34 4.80
N PRO A 22 10.27 -2.33 5.68
CA PRO A 22 11.48 -1.56 5.44
C PRO A 22 12.13 -1.97 4.12
N GLY A 23 12.46 -0.99 3.28
CA GLY A 23 13.36 -1.18 2.16
C GLY A 23 12.73 -1.76 0.89
N LEU A 24 11.48 -1.43 0.53
CA LEU A 24 11.05 -1.48 -0.88
C LEU A 24 11.47 -0.17 -1.57
N ILE A 25 12.78 0.01 -1.73
CA ILE A 25 13.37 1.10 -2.51
C ILE A 25 14.26 0.49 -3.58
N GLU A 26 14.50 1.27 -4.64
CA GLU A 26 15.27 0.85 -5.81
C GLU A 26 16.62 0.23 -5.42
N GLY A 27 16.81 -1.04 -5.80
CA GLY A 27 18.02 -1.80 -5.50
C GLY A 27 17.98 -2.66 -4.22
N ALA A 28 16.87 -2.66 -3.46
CA ALA A 28 16.74 -3.50 -2.27
C ALA A 28 16.82 -5.01 -2.55
N HIS A 29 16.35 -5.45 -3.74
CA HIS A 29 16.49 -6.82 -4.23
C HIS A 29 17.96 -7.25 -4.42
N ARG A 30 18.92 -6.31 -4.51
CA ARG A 30 20.36 -6.60 -4.74
C ARG A 30 21.17 -6.87 -3.47
N GLY A 31 20.51 -7.12 -2.34
CA GLY A 31 21.17 -7.68 -1.14
C GLY A 31 21.44 -6.68 -0.01
N ALA A 32 20.64 -5.63 0.16
CA ALA A 32 20.78 -4.64 1.23
C ALA A 32 20.38 -5.13 2.65
N GLY A 33 20.57 -6.43 2.97
CA GLY A 33 20.51 -6.91 4.35
C GLY A 33 19.10 -7.11 4.94
N LEU A 34 18.05 -7.16 4.12
CA LEU A 34 16.74 -7.69 4.52
C LEU A 34 16.84 -9.23 4.60
N GLY A 35 17.52 -9.73 5.64
CA GLY A 35 17.85 -11.14 5.78
C GLY A 35 16.63 -12.07 5.72
N HIS A 36 16.86 -13.36 5.41
CA HIS A 36 15.84 -14.41 5.21
C HIS A 36 14.74 -14.49 6.29
N ARG A 37 14.99 -14.01 7.52
CA ARG A 37 13.96 -13.91 8.56
C ARG A 37 12.89 -12.86 8.25
N PHE A 38 13.24 -11.72 7.65
CA PHE A 38 12.29 -10.67 7.29
C PHE A 38 11.33 -11.14 6.19
N LEU A 39 11.85 -11.88 5.20
CA LEU A 39 11.07 -12.54 4.14
C LEU A 39 9.96 -13.40 4.72
N LYS A 40 10.29 -14.28 5.66
CA LYS A 40 9.29 -15.14 6.35
C LYS A 40 8.19 -14.36 7.08
N HIS A 41 8.40 -13.08 7.42
CA HIS A 41 7.34 -12.26 8.03
C HIS A 41 6.46 -11.62 6.97
N VAL A 42 7.05 -11.12 5.89
CA VAL A 42 6.32 -10.53 4.75
C VAL A 42 5.53 -11.60 3.99
N GLU A 43 6.06 -12.82 3.86
CA GLU A 43 5.35 -13.98 3.29
C GLU A 43 4.04 -14.30 4.05
N ARG A 44 3.97 -14.00 5.36
CA ARG A 44 2.77 -14.25 6.17
C ARG A 44 1.72 -13.14 6.11
N THR A 45 2.01 -12.00 5.48
CA THR A 45 0.99 -10.96 5.28
C THR A 45 -0.07 -11.46 4.30
N ARG A 46 -1.33 -11.10 4.52
CA ARG A 46 -2.44 -11.53 3.65
C ARG A 46 -2.85 -10.46 2.63
N LEU A 47 -2.38 -9.23 2.85
CA LEU A 47 -2.74 -8.04 2.09
C LEU A 47 -1.54 -7.10 2.09
N LEU A 48 -1.31 -6.42 0.98
CA LEU A 48 -0.36 -5.32 0.86
C LEU A 48 -1.09 -3.98 0.76
N VAL A 49 -0.54 -2.96 1.39
CA VAL A 49 -1.05 -1.57 1.31
C VAL A 49 0.04 -0.72 0.66
N HIS A 50 -0.22 -0.25 -0.54
CA HIS A 50 0.71 0.55 -1.33
C HIS A 50 0.39 2.01 -1.09
N ILE A 51 1.30 2.74 -0.45
CA ILE A 51 1.11 4.16 -0.18
C ILE A 51 1.82 4.96 -1.26
N LEU A 52 1.06 5.72 -2.03
CA LEU A 52 1.53 6.66 -3.05
C LEU A 52 1.42 8.10 -2.55
N ASP A 53 2.25 8.97 -3.11
CA ASP A 53 2.29 10.40 -2.82
C ASP A 53 2.27 11.20 -4.11
N PHE A 54 1.19 11.96 -4.33
CA PHE A 54 1.02 12.76 -5.54
C PHE A 54 1.48 14.21 -5.38
N SER A 55 2.09 14.59 -4.25
CA SER A 55 2.49 15.99 -4.01
C SER A 55 3.63 16.48 -4.90
N HIS A 56 4.19 15.61 -5.75
CA HIS A 56 5.29 15.89 -6.67
C HIS A 56 4.86 15.74 -8.14
N VAL A 57 3.55 15.79 -8.42
CA VAL A 57 3.04 15.83 -9.79
C VAL A 57 3.16 17.29 -10.27
N PRO A 58 3.72 17.55 -11.47
CA PRO A 58 4.05 16.61 -12.55
C PRO A 58 5.51 16.12 -12.57
N GLU A 59 6.37 16.54 -11.65
CA GLU A 59 7.81 16.18 -11.66
C GLU A 59 8.04 14.67 -11.55
N ARG A 60 7.13 13.96 -10.88
CA ARG A 60 7.13 12.53 -10.68
C ARG A 60 5.82 11.92 -11.19
N ASP A 61 5.94 10.92 -12.05
CA ASP A 61 4.81 10.20 -12.65
C ASP A 61 4.31 9.09 -11.71
N PRO A 62 3.13 9.23 -11.08
CA PRO A 62 2.67 8.28 -10.07
C PRO A 62 2.32 6.91 -10.66
N VAL A 63 1.98 6.84 -11.94
CA VAL A 63 1.72 5.57 -12.63
C VAL A 63 3.03 4.81 -12.81
N ARG A 64 4.11 5.50 -13.20
CA ARG A 64 5.45 4.88 -13.27
C ARG A 64 5.92 4.40 -11.90
N GLU A 65 5.67 5.16 -10.85
CA GLU A 65 6.04 4.76 -9.49
C GLU A 65 5.27 3.54 -9.02
N TYR A 66 3.96 3.51 -9.23
CA TYR A 66 3.14 2.33 -8.95
C TYR A 66 3.68 1.09 -9.67
N HIS A 67 4.03 1.21 -10.95
CA HIS A 67 4.63 0.09 -11.69
C HIS A 67 6.04 -0.26 -11.21
N ALA A 68 6.86 0.71 -10.82
CA ALA A 68 8.19 0.46 -10.27
C ALA A 68 8.11 -0.33 -8.97
N LEU A 69 7.23 0.08 -8.05
CA LEU A 69 6.98 -0.61 -6.79
C LEU A 69 6.52 -2.06 -7.01
N ASN A 70 5.60 -2.28 -7.96
CA ASN A 70 5.15 -3.63 -8.30
C ASN A 70 6.25 -4.49 -8.96
N ARG A 71 7.09 -3.89 -9.80
CA ARG A 71 8.26 -4.60 -10.34
C ARG A 71 9.24 -4.98 -9.24
N GLU A 72 9.47 -4.12 -8.26
CA GLU A 72 10.32 -4.45 -7.12
C GLU A 72 9.75 -5.59 -6.29
N LEU A 73 8.44 -5.59 -6.01
CA LEU A 73 7.79 -6.71 -5.34
C LEU A 73 7.98 -8.02 -6.11
N LEU A 74 7.80 -8.00 -7.43
CA LEU A 74 7.98 -9.17 -8.30
C LEU A 74 9.43 -9.67 -8.31
N LEU A 75 10.40 -8.75 -8.42
CA LEU A 75 11.83 -9.09 -8.38
C LEU A 75 12.26 -9.62 -7.01
N PHE A 76 11.52 -9.27 -5.96
CA PHE A 76 11.78 -9.70 -4.61
C PHE A 76 11.19 -11.09 -4.33
N ASP A 77 9.92 -11.30 -4.67
CA ASP A 77 9.21 -12.58 -4.55
C ASP A 77 7.92 -12.56 -5.41
N GLU A 78 7.78 -13.51 -6.33
CA GLU A 78 6.60 -13.63 -7.19
C GLU A 78 5.30 -13.82 -6.39
N GLN A 79 5.34 -14.63 -5.31
CA GLN A 79 4.18 -14.86 -4.45
C GLN A 79 3.78 -13.59 -3.68
N LEU A 80 4.74 -12.69 -3.42
CA LEU A 80 4.46 -11.40 -2.81
C LEU A 80 3.76 -10.46 -3.79
N ALA A 81 4.17 -10.46 -5.06
CA ALA A 81 3.55 -9.66 -6.09
C ALA A 81 2.11 -10.08 -6.41
N GLU A 82 1.77 -11.35 -6.22
CA GLU A 82 0.42 -11.89 -6.41
C GLU A 82 -0.55 -11.56 -5.28
N LYS A 83 -0.06 -11.05 -4.14
CA LYS A 83 -0.93 -10.77 -2.99
C LYS A 83 -1.94 -9.68 -3.34
N PRO A 84 -3.18 -9.75 -2.78
CA PRO A 84 -4.13 -8.65 -2.91
C PRO A 84 -3.51 -7.34 -2.42
N GLN A 85 -3.73 -6.26 -3.18
CA GLN A 85 -3.20 -4.93 -2.89
C GLN A 85 -4.31 -3.91 -2.72
N VAL A 86 -4.14 -3.00 -1.74
CA VAL A 86 -4.92 -1.77 -1.61
C VAL A 86 -3.99 -0.60 -1.91
N VAL A 87 -4.34 0.24 -2.88
CA VAL A 87 -3.53 1.41 -3.26
C VAL A 87 -4.10 2.65 -2.61
N VAL A 88 -3.28 3.30 -1.79
CA VAL A 88 -3.63 4.44 -0.97
C VAL A 88 -2.89 5.67 -1.48
N VAL A 89 -3.61 6.77 -1.69
CA VAL A 89 -2.99 8.07 -1.99
C VAL A 89 -3.01 8.88 -0.71
N ASN A 90 -1.84 9.09 -0.10
CA ASN A 90 -1.73 9.85 1.14
C ASN A 90 -1.61 11.36 0.86
N LYS A 91 -1.71 12.16 1.93
CA LYS A 91 -1.55 13.62 1.94
C LYS A 91 -2.64 14.41 1.20
N ILE A 92 -3.87 13.90 1.14
CA ILE A 92 -5.00 14.63 0.50
C ILE A 92 -5.39 15.94 1.22
N ALA A 93 -4.79 16.25 2.36
CA ALA A 93 -4.90 17.58 2.97
C ALA A 93 -4.23 18.67 2.12
N LEU A 94 -3.31 18.30 1.22
CA LEU A 94 -2.67 19.19 0.26
C LEU A 94 -3.56 19.39 -0.97
N PRO A 95 -3.88 20.64 -1.36
CA PRO A 95 -4.70 20.91 -2.55
C PRO A 95 -4.13 20.28 -3.83
N GLU A 96 -2.82 20.37 -4.04
CA GLU A 96 -2.14 19.80 -5.20
C GLU A 96 -2.32 18.27 -5.32
N VAL A 97 -2.42 17.56 -4.20
CA VAL A 97 -2.70 16.12 -4.18
C VAL A 97 -4.13 15.83 -4.58
N ARG A 98 -5.10 16.66 -4.15
CA ARG A 98 -6.51 16.50 -4.54
C ARG A 98 -6.72 16.75 -6.03
N ASP A 99 -6.09 17.78 -6.57
CA ASP A 99 -6.17 18.10 -7.99
C ASP A 99 -5.58 16.95 -8.82
N ALA A 100 -4.39 16.47 -8.46
CA ALA A 100 -3.77 15.32 -9.11
C ALA A 100 -4.61 14.04 -9.00
N LEU A 101 -5.27 13.83 -7.84
CA LEU A 101 -6.14 12.68 -7.64
C LEU A 101 -7.32 12.68 -8.61
N LEU A 102 -7.93 13.84 -8.89
CA LEU A 102 -9.05 13.94 -9.85
C LEU A 102 -8.62 13.51 -11.26
N GLU A 103 -7.42 13.90 -11.68
CA GLU A 103 -6.87 13.56 -12.99
C GLU A 103 -6.43 12.10 -13.09
N LEU A 104 -5.83 11.56 -12.02
CA LEU A 104 -5.22 10.23 -12.02
C LEU A 104 -6.18 9.11 -11.65
N THR A 105 -7.27 9.39 -10.93
CA THR A 105 -8.29 8.37 -10.61
C THR A 105 -8.80 7.61 -11.85
N PRO A 106 -9.23 8.25 -12.95
CA PRO A 106 -9.65 7.52 -14.15
C PRO A 106 -8.50 6.75 -14.82
N VAL A 107 -7.26 7.24 -14.72
CA VAL A 107 -6.07 6.55 -15.25
C VAL A 107 -5.82 5.25 -14.50
N PHE A 108 -5.82 5.29 -13.17
CA PHE A 108 -5.67 4.10 -12.32
C PHE A 108 -6.86 3.14 -12.45
N ALA A 109 -8.09 3.65 -12.59
CA ALA A 109 -9.25 2.82 -12.89
C ALA A 109 -9.09 2.06 -14.22
N GLY A 110 -8.49 2.69 -15.25
CA GLY A 110 -8.14 2.02 -16.51
C GLY A 110 -7.09 0.91 -16.36
N LEU A 111 -6.29 0.93 -15.29
CA LEU A 111 -5.37 -0.14 -14.90
C LEU A 111 -6.04 -1.20 -14.00
N GLY A 112 -7.33 -1.08 -13.71
CA GLY A 112 -8.04 -1.95 -12.76
C GLY A 112 -7.69 -1.69 -11.30
N VAL A 113 -7.13 -0.50 -10.99
CA VAL A 113 -6.67 -0.13 -9.65
C VAL A 113 -7.59 0.93 -9.04
N THR A 114 -8.19 0.62 -7.90
CA THR A 114 -8.95 1.58 -7.10
C THR A 114 -8.00 2.33 -6.16
N LEU A 115 -8.06 3.67 -6.18
CA LEU A 115 -7.31 4.53 -5.28
C LEU A 115 -8.12 4.86 -4.02
N PHE A 116 -7.50 4.72 -2.86
CA PHE A 116 -8.06 5.09 -1.56
C PHE A 116 -7.41 6.39 -1.07
N PRO A 117 -8.08 7.53 -1.21
CA PRO A 117 -7.53 8.81 -0.76
C PRO A 117 -7.56 8.92 0.76
N VAL A 118 -6.42 9.24 1.37
CA VAL A 118 -6.31 9.45 2.82
C VAL A 118 -5.42 10.64 3.18
N SER A 119 -5.63 11.17 4.38
CA SER A 119 -4.69 12.06 5.04
C SER A 119 -4.31 11.46 6.38
N ALA A 120 -3.13 10.86 6.47
CA ALA A 120 -2.62 10.34 7.73
C ALA A 120 -2.45 11.43 8.81
N ALA A 121 -2.28 12.69 8.40
CA ALA A 121 -2.11 13.83 9.31
C ALA A 121 -3.43 14.28 9.96
N THR A 122 -4.55 14.22 9.22
CA THR A 122 -5.87 14.68 9.70
C THR A 122 -6.80 13.52 10.09
N GLY A 123 -6.48 12.29 9.67
CA GLY A 123 -7.34 11.12 9.81
C GLY A 123 -8.41 10.97 8.73
N GLU A 124 -8.47 11.88 7.75
CA GLU A 124 -9.44 11.81 6.65
C GLU A 124 -9.22 10.55 5.80
N GLY A 125 -10.31 9.85 5.46
CA GLY A 125 -10.29 8.62 4.64
C GLY A 125 -9.76 7.38 5.35
N ILE A 126 -9.19 7.50 6.55
CA ILE A 126 -8.69 6.36 7.32
C ILE A 126 -9.81 5.37 7.69
N PRO A 127 -11.00 5.79 8.15
CA PRO A 127 -12.08 4.84 8.46
C PRO A 127 -12.49 3.99 7.24
N ASP A 128 -12.62 4.60 6.07
CA ASP A 128 -13.00 3.90 4.83
C ASP A 128 -11.90 2.93 4.36
N LEU A 129 -10.64 3.34 4.50
CA LEU A 129 -9.48 2.47 4.24
C LEU A 129 -9.48 1.25 5.18
N LEU A 130 -9.78 1.45 6.47
CA LEU A 130 -9.85 0.36 7.43
C LEU A 130 -11.00 -0.60 7.11
N ASP A 131 -12.15 -0.08 6.67
CA ASP A 131 -13.30 -0.89 6.25
C ASP A 131 -12.94 -1.76 5.02
N GLU A 132 -12.23 -1.21 4.02
CA GLU A 132 -11.74 -1.96 2.86
C GLU A 132 -10.73 -3.05 3.28
N ILE A 133 -9.73 -2.70 4.10
CA ILE A 133 -8.71 -3.64 4.57
C ILE A 133 -9.39 -4.78 5.34
N ALA A 134 -10.30 -4.45 6.26
CA ALA A 134 -11.08 -5.43 7.00
C ALA A 134 -11.91 -6.33 6.07
N GLY A 135 -12.54 -5.74 5.06
CA GLY A 135 -13.27 -6.46 4.01
C GLY A 135 -12.40 -7.47 3.27
N ARG A 136 -11.17 -7.12 2.91
CA ARG A 136 -10.24 -8.04 2.25
C ARG A 136 -9.65 -9.11 3.17
N LEU A 137 -9.44 -8.77 4.45
CA LEU A 137 -8.88 -9.71 5.42
C LEU A 137 -9.91 -10.74 5.93
N TRP A 138 -11.16 -10.34 6.11
CA TRP A 138 -12.21 -11.16 6.74
C TRP A 138 -13.46 -11.37 5.90
N GLY A 139 -13.60 -10.69 4.77
CA GLY A 139 -14.67 -10.97 3.82
C GLY A 139 -14.59 -12.40 3.29
N PRO A 140 -15.69 -12.93 2.74
CA PRO A 140 -15.67 -14.23 2.10
C PRO A 140 -14.56 -14.22 1.04
N ALA A 141 -13.74 -15.28 1.00
CA ALA A 141 -12.82 -15.48 -0.10
C ALA A 141 -13.62 -15.30 -1.40
N SER A 142 -13.18 -14.43 -2.29
CA SER A 142 -13.82 -14.33 -3.61
C SER A 142 -13.88 -15.74 -4.20
N PRO A 143 -15.06 -16.16 -4.71
CA PRO A 143 -15.29 -17.53 -5.14
C PRO A 143 -14.35 -17.98 -6.26
#